data_AF-A0A2V9T7L0-F1
#
_entry.id   AF-A0A2V9T7L0-F1
#
_cell.length_a   1.000
_cell.length_b   1.000
_cell.length_c   1.000
_cell.angle_alpha   90.00
_cell.angle_beta   90.00
_cell.angle_gamma   90.00
#
_symmetry.space_group_name_H-M   'P 1'
#
loop_
_entity.id
_entity.type
_entity.pdbx_description
1 polymer ?
#
loop_
_entity_poly.entity_id
_entity_poly.type
_entity_poly.pdbx_seq_one_letter_code
_entity_poly.pdbx_strand_id
1 'polypeptide(L)'
;MQKLIEACERIVATTKKLEKIAIVAGYLKSRTPEEAAVSAVFLSGRAFPLWEETTLQVGGSLLWRIVGELAGKSEAELTAAYRRHGDLGAVAGEVLPATGRGLNVIEVQERFRQIAAARGPAAKGVMVRELLSLSAPIEAKYRVKIMTGDLRIGLKESLVEEAIAKAYGVTLKDVQRANMLLGDIGETLKFALAGKLIEAKMRLFHPLGFMLASPAESAEEALSYFEKAAVEDKYDGIRA
;
A
#
# COMPACT_ATOMS: atom_id res chain seq x y z
N MET A 1 12.59 -8.39 3.55
CA MET A 1 12.30 -6.96 3.34
C MET A 1 13.36 -6.27 2.49
N GLN A 2 14.65 -6.61 2.61
CA GLN A 2 15.74 -5.90 1.92
C GLN A 2 15.54 -5.67 0.41
N LYS A 3 15.17 -6.69 -0.37
CA LYS A 3 14.95 -6.51 -1.82
C LYS A 3 13.74 -5.63 -2.16
N LEU A 4 12.72 -5.61 -1.29
CA LEU A 4 11.58 -4.69 -1.44
C LEU A 4 12.06 -3.24 -1.27
N ILE A 5 12.88 -3.00 -0.25
CA ILE A 5 13.47 -1.70 0.05
C ILE A 5 14.35 -1.22 -1.10
N GLU A 6 15.21 -2.09 -1.64
CA GLU A 6 16.02 -1.78 -2.83
C GLU A 6 15.16 -1.39 -4.03
N ALA A 7 14.04 -2.09 -4.26
CA ALA A 7 13.09 -1.72 -5.29
C ALA A 7 12.45 -0.34 -5.01
N CYS A 8 12.03 -0.06 -3.77
CA CYS A 8 11.48 1.22 -3.38
C CYS A 8 12.47 2.38 -3.55
N GLU A 9 13.74 2.22 -3.16
CA GLU A 9 14.76 3.26 -3.34
C GLU A 9 15.01 3.53 -4.84
N ARG A 10 15.04 2.48 -5.68
CA ARG A 10 15.12 2.66 -7.14
C ARG A 10 13.90 3.38 -7.71
N ILE A 11 12.70 3.13 -7.17
CA ILE A 11 11.47 3.83 -7.56
C ILE A 11 11.53 5.31 -7.19
N VAL A 12 12.05 5.65 -6.01
CA VAL A 12 12.26 7.04 -5.56
C VAL A 12 13.25 7.77 -6.46
N ALA A 13 14.31 7.08 -6.91
CA ALA A 13 15.36 7.66 -7.73
C ALA A 13 14.94 8.02 -9.17
N THR A 14 13.75 7.64 -9.63
CA THR A 14 13.26 7.94 -10.97
C THR A 14 11.91 8.65 -10.97
N THR A 15 11.72 9.58 -11.91
CA THR A 15 10.43 10.24 -12.18
C THR A 15 9.66 9.56 -13.31
N LYS A 16 10.27 8.61 -14.03
CA LYS A 16 9.69 7.99 -15.22
C LYS A 16 8.71 6.88 -14.85
N LYS A 17 7.42 7.08 -15.16
CA LYS A 17 6.34 6.09 -14.92
C LYS A 17 6.72 4.68 -15.41
N LEU A 18 7.16 4.54 -16.66
CA LEU A 18 7.48 3.23 -17.26
C LEU A 18 8.66 2.53 -16.58
N GLU A 19 9.60 3.30 -16.03
CA GLU A 19 10.74 2.75 -15.29
C GLU A 19 10.30 2.23 -13.93
N LYS A 20 9.44 2.96 -13.21
CA LYS A 20 8.82 2.49 -11.95
C LYS A 20 8.09 1.17 -12.16
N ILE A 21 7.28 1.08 -13.21
CA ILE A 21 6.55 -0.15 -13.58
C ILE A 21 7.54 -1.29 -13.86
N ALA A 22 8.63 -1.03 -14.57
CA ALA A 22 9.66 -2.04 -14.84
C ALA A 22 10.37 -2.53 -13.57
N ILE A 23 10.69 -1.62 -12.63
CA ILE A 23 11.30 -1.95 -11.35
C ILE A 23 10.37 -2.86 -10.53
N VAL A 24 9.09 -2.46 -10.38
CA VAL A 24 8.10 -3.26 -9.64
C VAL A 24 7.90 -4.61 -10.31
N ALA A 25 7.70 -4.66 -11.63
CA ALA A 25 7.49 -5.91 -12.34
C ALA A 25 8.69 -6.87 -12.21
N GLY A 26 9.91 -6.35 -12.35
CA GLY A 26 11.13 -7.15 -12.16
C GLY A 26 11.30 -7.64 -10.72
N TYR A 27 10.96 -6.80 -9.74
CA TYR A 27 10.96 -7.19 -8.34
C TYR A 27 9.97 -8.33 -8.07
N LEU A 28 8.70 -8.20 -8.49
CA LEU A 28 7.65 -9.19 -8.27
C LEU A 28 8.02 -10.57 -8.86
N LYS A 29 8.55 -10.62 -10.09
CA LYS A 29 9.03 -11.87 -10.71
C LYS A 29 10.17 -12.54 -9.95
N SER A 30 10.96 -11.76 -9.22
CA SER A 30 12.14 -12.29 -8.53
C SER A 30 11.82 -12.93 -7.18
N ARG A 31 10.59 -12.75 -6.65
CA ARG A 31 10.16 -13.21 -5.33
C ARG A 31 9.34 -14.50 -5.43
N THR A 32 9.14 -15.19 -4.31
CA THR A 32 8.13 -16.26 -4.26
C THR A 32 6.73 -15.67 -4.43
N PRO A 33 5.73 -16.46 -4.87
CA PRO A 33 4.35 -15.97 -5.02
C PRO A 33 3.80 -15.32 -3.75
N GLU A 34 4.11 -15.86 -2.59
CA GLU A 34 3.67 -15.36 -1.28
C GLU A 34 4.34 -14.02 -0.96
N GLU A 35 5.68 -13.93 -1.11
CA GLU A 35 6.42 -12.69 -0.89
C GLU A 35 5.98 -11.60 -1.88
N ALA A 36 5.75 -11.96 -3.14
CA ALA A 36 5.29 -11.05 -4.18
C ALA A 36 3.89 -10.50 -3.86
N ALA A 37 2.96 -11.35 -3.42
CA ALA A 37 1.61 -10.95 -3.04
C ALA A 37 1.61 -9.97 -1.86
N VAL A 38 2.35 -10.27 -0.79
CA VAL A 38 2.49 -9.35 0.36
C VAL A 38 3.14 -8.04 -0.06
N SER A 39 4.18 -8.11 -0.89
CA SER A 39 4.85 -6.92 -1.38
C SER A 39 3.96 -6.06 -2.26
N ALA A 40 3.07 -6.64 -3.06
CA ALA A 40 2.12 -5.90 -3.88
C ALA A 40 1.17 -5.04 -3.01
N VAL A 41 0.71 -5.59 -1.88
CA VAL A 41 -0.08 -4.85 -0.88
C VAL A 41 0.75 -3.73 -0.25
N PHE A 42 1.99 -4.00 0.16
CA PHE A 42 2.85 -2.96 0.72
C PHE A 42 3.13 -1.84 -0.28
N LEU A 43 3.42 -2.19 -1.54
CA LEU A 43 3.69 -1.25 -2.64
C LEU A 43 2.47 -0.42 -3.04
N SER A 44 1.25 -0.89 -2.77
CA SER A 44 0.04 -0.06 -2.92
C SER A 44 -0.14 0.96 -1.79
N GLY A 45 0.78 0.98 -0.83
CA GLY A 45 0.76 1.90 0.31
C GLY A 45 -0.13 1.43 1.45
N ARG A 46 -0.41 0.12 1.55
CA ARG A 46 -1.26 -0.44 2.61
C ARG A 46 -0.52 -1.52 3.38
N ALA A 47 -0.89 -1.71 4.64
CA ALA A 47 -0.41 -2.85 5.44
C ALA A 47 -1.25 -4.12 5.22
N PHE A 48 -2.49 -3.96 4.76
CA PHE A 48 -3.47 -5.03 4.57
C PHE A 48 -4.20 -4.86 3.23
N PRO A 49 -4.74 -5.94 2.65
CA PRO A 49 -5.64 -5.86 1.51
C PRO A 49 -6.80 -4.88 1.74
N LEU A 50 -7.28 -4.28 0.65
CA LEU A 50 -8.35 -3.26 0.72
C LEU A 50 -9.64 -3.84 1.33
N TRP A 51 -10.00 -5.07 0.98
CA TRP A 51 -11.26 -5.69 1.44
C TRP A 51 -11.37 -5.88 2.95
N GLU A 52 -10.25 -5.94 3.66
CA GLU A 52 -10.28 -6.16 5.10
C GLU A 52 -10.67 -4.92 5.90
N GLU A 53 -10.58 -3.74 5.27
CA GLU A 53 -10.74 -2.41 5.89
C GLU A 53 -9.98 -2.24 7.21
N THR A 54 -8.98 -3.09 7.43
CA THR A 54 -8.22 -3.17 8.67
C THR A 54 -7.12 -2.13 8.64
N THR A 55 -6.89 -1.48 9.77
CA THR A 55 -5.74 -0.59 9.96
C THR A 55 -4.99 -1.01 11.22
N LEU A 56 -3.72 -0.64 11.33
CA LEU A 56 -2.96 -0.94 12.55
C LEU A 56 -3.52 -0.17 13.76
N GLN A 57 -4.28 0.92 13.53
CA GLN A 57 -4.77 1.83 14.58
C GLN A 57 -3.62 2.35 15.46
N VAL A 58 -2.49 2.70 14.82
CA VAL A 58 -1.31 3.29 15.47
C VAL A 58 -1.24 4.76 15.07
N GLY A 59 -1.55 5.66 16.01
CA GLY A 59 -1.53 7.10 15.77
C GLY A 59 -0.12 7.67 15.59
N GLY A 60 -0.02 8.77 14.84
CA GLY A 60 1.25 9.44 14.58
C GLY A 60 2.00 9.90 15.84
N SER A 61 1.29 10.34 16.88
CA SER A 61 1.88 10.71 18.17
C SER A 61 2.56 9.53 18.89
N LEU A 62 1.98 8.33 18.79
CA LEU A 62 2.56 7.11 19.35
C LEU A 62 3.83 6.72 18.59
N LEU A 63 3.80 6.77 17.26
CA LEU A 63 4.98 6.52 16.42
C LEU A 63 6.09 7.54 16.69
N TRP A 64 5.74 8.81 16.75
CA TRP A 64 6.67 9.92 17.04
C TRP A 64 7.42 9.67 18.34
N ARG A 65 6.68 9.41 19.42
CA ARG A 65 7.26 9.10 20.73
C ARG A 65 8.17 7.88 20.69
N ILE A 66 7.73 6.78 20.06
CA ILE A 66 8.53 5.55 19.97
C ILE A 66 9.84 5.78 19.21
N VAL A 67 9.78 6.48 18.06
CA VAL A 67 10.97 6.80 17.27
C VAL A 67 11.94 7.64 18.09
N GLY A 68 11.44 8.65 18.83
CA GLY A 68 12.32 9.50 19.64
C GLY A 68 12.95 8.77 20.82
N GLU A 69 12.18 7.93 21.52
CA GLU A 69 12.69 7.10 22.61
C GLU A 69 13.74 6.09 22.12
N LEU A 70 13.52 5.43 20.97
CA LEU A 70 14.48 4.48 20.41
C LEU A 70 15.74 5.16 19.86
N ALA A 71 15.61 6.37 19.33
CA ALA A 71 16.74 7.14 18.81
C ALA A 71 17.55 7.85 19.92
N GLY A 72 17.01 7.94 21.14
CA GLY A 72 17.60 8.75 22.21
C GLY A 72 17.66 10.24 21.86
N LYS A 73 16.67 10.73 21.09
CA LYS A 73 16.64 12.09 20.56
C LYS A 73 15.62 12.97 21.28
N SER A 74 15.97 14.23 21.49
CA SER A 74 15.07 15.24 22.05
C SER A 74 13.99 15.66 21.04
N GLU A 75 12.87 16.20 21.53
CA GLU A 75 11.77 16.69 20.69
C GLU A 75 12.24 17.72 19.63
N ALA A 76 13.20 18.58 20.02
CA ALA A 76 13.79 19.57 19.12
C ALA A 76 14.59 18.92 17.98
N GLU A 77 15.36 17.86 18.28
CA GLU A 77 16.13 17.11 17.27
C GLU A 77 15.21 16.35 16.30
N LEU A 78 14.16 15.67 16.81
CA LEU A 78 13.19 14.99 15.93
C LEU A 78 12.46 16.01 15.06
N THR A 79 12.03 17.14 15.63
CA THR A 79 11.35 18.20 14.88
C THR A 79 12.25 18.75 13.78
N ALA A 80 13.54 18.95 14.05
CA ALA A 80 14.51 19.37 13.05
C ALA A 80 14.66 18.34 11.92
N ALA A 81 14.71 17.04 12.24
CA ALA A 81 14.72 15.98 11.24
C ALA A 81 13.43 15.96 10.40
N TYR A 82 12.27 16.11 11.04
CA TYR A 82 10.99 16.17 10.35
C TYR A 82 10.90 17.35 9.39
N ARG A 83 11.43 18.52 9.76
CA ARG A 83 11.49 19.69 8.87
C ARG A 83 12.35 19.46 7.63
N ARG A 84 13.39 18.62 7.70
CA ARG A 84 14.23 18.27 6.54
C ARG A 84 13.52 17.33 5.57
N HIS A 85 12.79 16.34 6.09
CA HIS A 85 12.23 15.25 5.27
C HIS A 85 10.73 15.36 4.98
N GLY A 86 9.97 15.99 5.87
CA GLY A 86 8.52 16.15 5.77
C GLY A 86 7.70 14.88 6.04
N ASP A 87 8.31 13.76 6.45
CA ASP A 87 7.62 12.53 6.84
C ASP A 87 8.35 11.73 7.92
N LEU A 88 7.58 11.04 8.78
CA LEU A 88 8.12 10.33 9.94
C LEU A 88 8.91 9.06 9.57
N GLY A 89 8.64 8.44 8.42
CA GLY A 89 9.43 7.29 7.99
C GLY A 89 10.84 7.69 7.60
N ALA A 90 10.99 8.75 6.81
CA ALA A 90 12.31 9.30 6.49
C ALA A 90 13.05 9.76 7.75
N VAL A 91 12.36 10.37 8.72
CA VAL A 91 12.93 10.67 10.04
C VAL A 91 13.43 9.40 10.73
N ALA A 92 12.61 8.36 10.83
CA ALA A 92 12.99 7.09 11.44
C ALA A 92 14.25 6.48 10.79
N GLY A 93 14.36 6.57 9.45
CA GLY A 93 15.54 6.11 8.73
C GLY A 93 16.80 6.96 8.91
N GLU A 94 16.67 8.22 9.33
CA GLU A 94 17.80 9.08 9.67
C GLU A 94 18.27 8.86 11.11
N VAL A 95 17.32 8.79 12.07
CA VAL A 95 17.64 8.95 13.49
C VAL A 95 17.80 7.63 14.25
N LEU A 96 17.22 6.53 13.77
CA LEU A 96 17.32 5.26 14.46
C LEU A 96 18.71 4.64 14.31
N PRO A 97 19.23 3.97 15.35
CA PRO A 97 20.55 3.36 15.31
C PRO A 97 20.61 2.20 14.31
N ALA A 98 21.81 1.90 13.82
CA ALA A 98 22.08 0.79 12.92
C ALA A 98 22.08 -0.57 13.64
N THR A 99 20.94 -0.94 14.24
CA THR A 99 20.76 -2.18 14.99
C THR A 99 19.59 -2.95 14.39
N GLY A 100 19.78 -4.21 14.03
CA GLY A 100 18.66 -5.01 13.56
C GLY A 100 19.03 -6.34 12.94
N ARG A 101 18.02 -7.21 12.85
CA ARG A 101 18.02 -8.41 12.01
C ARG A 101 17.01 -8.17 10.90
N GLY A 102 17.40 -8.45 9.66
CA GLY A 102 16.51 -8.24 8.52
C GLY A 102 15.33 -9.20 8.58
N LEU A 103 14.11 -8.67 8.76
CA LEU A 103 12.89 -9.46 8.61
C LEU A 103 12.56 -9.62 7.13
N ASN A 104 12.02 -10.76 6.74
CA ASN A 104 11.41 -10.95 5.43
C ASN A 104 10.03 -10.24 5.35
N VAL A 105 9.43 -10.16 4.16
CA VAL A 105 8.17 -9.42 3.99
C VAL A 105 6.98 -10.10 4.67
N ILE A 106 7.00 -11.44 4.76
CA ILE A 106 5.97 -12.23 5.43
C ILE A 106 6.03 -12.00 6.94
N GLU A 107 7.22 -12.04 7.53
CA GLU A 107 7.43 -11.74 8.95
C GLU A 107 6.94 -10.33 9.30
N VAL A 108 7.20 -9.33 8.45
CA VAL A 108 6.67 -7.97 8.66
C VAL A 108 5.14 -7.94 8.61
N GLN A 109 4.53 -8.64 7.66
CA GLN A 109 3.07 -8.76 7.58
C GLN A 109 2.49 -9.41 8.83
N GLU A 110 3.08 -10.49 9.32
CA GLU A 110 2.66 -11.16 10.56
C GLU A 110 2.75 -10.21 11.77
N ARG A 111 3.83 -9.42 11.88
CA ARG A 111 3.93 -8.41 12.94
C ARG A 111 2.87 -7.32 12.81
N PHE A 112 2.55 -6.87 11.60
CA PHE A 112 1.44 -5.93 11.38
C PHE A 112 0.09 -6.53 11.78
N ARG A 113 -0.17 -7.81 11.46
CA ARG A 113 -1.37 -8.54 11.91
C ARG A 113 -1.47 -8.59 13.43
N GLN A 114 -0.37 -8.91 14.13
CA GLN A 114 -0.30 -8.92 15.59
C GLN A 114 -0.60 -7.54 16.18
N ILE A 115 0.01 -6.48 15.62
CA ILE A 115 -0.25 -5.09 16.05
C ILE A 115 -1.72 -4.72 15.82
N ALA A 116 -2.30 -5.05 14.67
CA ALA A 116 -3.70 -4.75 14.37
C ALA A 116 -4.65 -5.44 15.37
N ALA A 117 -4.39 -6.71 15.70
CA ALA A 117 -5.18 -7.49 16.65
C ALA A 117 -5.05 -7.04 18.11
N ALA A 118 -3.94 -6.39 18.49
CA ALA A 118 -3.73 -5.90 19.85
C ALA A 118 -4.74 -4.82 20.24
N ARG A 119 -5.26 -4.90 21.48
CA ARG A 119 -6.24 -3.94 22.01
C ARG A 119 -5.54 -2.79 22.75
N GLY A 120 -5.88 -1.56 22.36
CA GLY A 120 -5.46 -0.34 23.02
C GLY A 120 -4.05 0.15 22.63
N PRO A 121 -3.78 1.46 22.78
CA PRO A 121 -2.51 2.07 22.38
C PRO A 121 -1.26 1.54 23.11
N ALA A 122 -1.40 1.10 24.37
CA ALA A 122 -0.28 0.61 25.16
C ALA A 122 0.30 -0.70 24.59
N ALA A 123 -0.55 -1.71 24.36
CA ALA A 123 -0.13 -2.99 23.79
C ALA A 123 0.42 -2.83 22.37
N LYS A 124 -0.26 -2.03 21.53
CA LYS A 124 0.23 -1.67 20.18
C LYS A 124 1.60 -0.99 20.25
N GLY A 125 1.78 -0.06 21.19
CA GLY A 125 3.04 0.67 21.37
C GLY A 125 4.22 -0.22 21.74
N VAL A 126 4.01 -1.25 22.56
CA VAL A 126 5.05 -2.25 22.90
C VAL A 126 5.48 -3.01 21.64
N MET A 127 4.51 -3.54 20.88
CA MET A 127 4.80 -4.31 19.65
C MET A 127 5.46 -3.46 18.56
N VAL A 128 5.03 -2.22 18.40
CA VAL A 128 5.66 -1.28 17.45
C VAL A 128 7.09 -0.96 17.87
N ARG A 129 7.34 -0.73 19.16
CA ARG A 129 8.70 -0.51 19.68
C ARG A 129 9.60 -1.71 19.40
N GLU A 130 9.12 -2.93 19.67
CA GLU A 130 9.87 -4.16 19.39
C GLU A 130 10.16 -4.31 17.90
N LEU A 131 9.18 -4.05 17.03
CA LEU A 131 9.37 -4.12 15.58
C LEU A 131 10.42 -3.13 15.08
N LEU A 132 10.41 -1.89 15.60
CA LEU A 132 11.34 -0.84 15.19
C LEU A 132 12.73 -1.01 15.81
N SER A 133 12.86 -1.56 17.03
CA SER A 133 14.18 -1.82 17.65
C SER A 133 14.96 -2.92 16.93
N LEU A 134 14.27 -3.80 16.21
CA LEU A 134 14.86 -4.84 15.37
C LEU A 134 15.13 -4.40 13.92
N SER A 135 14.85 -3.14 13.58
CA SER A 135 14.95 -2.63 12.21
C SER A 135 16.26 -1.91 11.96
N ALA A 136 16.97 -2.27 10.87
CA ALA A 136 17.95 -1.35 10.34
C ALA A 136 17.27 -0.02 9.92
N PRO A 137 17.99 1.12 9.87
CA PRO A 137 17.37 2.44 9.67
C PRO A 137 16.53 2.51 8.40
N ILE A 138 17.05 1.96 7.29
CA ILE A 138 16.30 1.92 6.03
C ILE A 138 15.05 1.03 6.11
N GLU A 139 15.07 -0.04 6.91
CA GLU A 139 13.89 -0.86 7.14
C GLU A 139 12.85 -0.12 7.97
N ALA A 140 13.29 0.59 9.02
CA ALA A 140 12.40 1.40 9.84
C ALA A 140 11.69 2.47 9.02
N LYS A 141 12.40 3.11 8.08
CA LYS A 141 11.81 4.07 7.13
C LYS A 141 10.61 3.48 6.40
N TYR A 142 10.77 2.32 5.79
CA TYR A 142 9.71 1.71 5.00
C TYR A 142 8.62 1.07 5.87
N ARG A 143 8.96 0.49 7.02
CA ARG A 143 7.96 -0.04 7.97
C ARG A 143 7.03 1.07 8.44
N VAL A 144 7.57 2.20 8.91
CA VAL A 144 6.76 3.36 9.33
C VAL A 144 5.89 3.88 8.19
N LYS A 145 6.45 4.03 6.98
CA LYS A 145 5.69 4.48 5.81
C LYS A 145 4.52 3.57 5.44
N ILE A 146 4.70 2.25 5.54
CA ILE A 146 3.61 1.29 5.30
C ILE A 146 2.57 1.36 6.44
N MET A 147 3.02 1.48 7.69
CA MET A 147 2.12 1.60 8.85
C MET A 147 1.24 2.85 8.79
N THR A 148 1.76 3.97 8.28
CA THR A 148 1.02 5.22 8.12
C THR A 148 0.23 5.31 6.83
N GLY A 149 0.37 4.32 5.93
CA GLY A 149 -0.24 4.34 4.61
C GLY A 149 0.31 5.40 3.65
N ASP A 150 1.53 5.91 3.92
CA ASP A 150 2.13 7.03 3.19
C ASP A 150 3.56 6.70 2.75
N LEU A 151 3.68 5.91 1.67
CA LEU A 151 4.99 5.53 1.11
C LEU A 151 5.78 6.72 0.55
N ARG A 152 5.10 7.71 -0.06
CA ARG A 152 5.73 8.84 -0.76
C ARG A 152 6.80 8.48 -1.80
N ILE A 153 6.70 7.31 -2.43
CA ILE A 153 7.64 6.90 -3.50
C ILE A 153 7.10 7.22 -4.91
N GLY A 154 5.96 7.90 -5.00
CA GLY A 154 5.27 8.17 -6.26
C GLY A 154 4.82 6.88 -6.96
N LEU A 155 4.40 5.89 -6.16
CA LEU A 155 3.77 4.65 -6.59
C LEU A 155 2.34 4.65 -6.05
N LYS A 156 1.38 4.45 -6.95
CA LYS A 156 -0.04 4.27 -6.62
C LYS A 156 -0.43 2.83 -6.95
N GLU A 157 -1.53 2.36 -6.37
CA GLU A 157 -2.04 1.00 -6.63
C GLU A 157 -2.19 0.70 -8.13
N SER A 158 -2.65 1.66 -8.93
CA SER A 158 -2.75 1.50 -10.39
C SER A 158 -1.41 1.22 -11.09
N LEU A 159 -0.29 1.72 -10.57
CA LEU A 159 1.04 1.38 -11.09
C LEU A 159 1.49 -0.02 -10.69
N VAL A 160 1.00 -0.52 -9.54
CA VAL A 160 1.21 -1.92 -9.13
C VAL A 160 0.40 -2.85 -10.04
N GLU A 161 -0.83 -2.47 -10.42
CA GLU A 161 -1.63 -3.21 -11.42
C GLU A 161 -0.92 -3.26 -12.79
N GLU A 162 -0.41 -2.12 -13.29
CA GLU A 162 0.40 -2.06 -14.51
C GLU A 162 1.66 -2.94 -14.41
N ALA A 163 2.28 -2.98 -13.23
CA ALA A 163 3.45 -3.82 -12.99
C ALA A 163 3.11 -5.32 -12.94
N ILE A 164 1.97 -5.70 -12.38
CA ILE A 164 1.47 -7.09 -12.39
C ILE A 164 1.19 -7.52 -13.84
N ALA A 165 0.51 -6.67 -14.62
CA ALA A 165 0.24 -6.92 -16.03
C ALA A 165 1.53 -7.17 -16.82
N LYS A 166 2.51 -6.27 -16.66
CA LYS A 166 3.85 -6.42 -17.25
C LYS A 166 4.61 -7.64 -16.71
N ALA A 167 4.42 -7.97 -15.43
CA ALA A 167 5.17 -9.05 -14.80
C ALA A 167 4.79 -10.42 -15.35
N TYR A 168 3.50 -10.64 -15.57
CA TYR A 168 2.96 -11.95 -15.93
C TYR A 168 2.41 -12.02 -17.35
N GLY A 169 2.59 -10.97 -18.16
CA GLY A 169 2.23 -10.96 -19.58
C GLY A 169 0.71 -11.00 -19.81
N VAL A 170 -0.06 -10.43 -18.89
CA VAL A 170 -1.52 -10.37 -18.93
C VAL A 170 -1.99 -8.94 -19.25
N THR A 171 -3.25 -8.78 -19.65
CA THR A 171 -3.75 -7.43 -19.97
C THR A 171 -3.99 -6.62 -18.68
N LEU A 172 -3.73 -5.31 -18.74
CA LEU A 172 -4.03 -4.41 -17.62
C LEU A 172 -5.52 -4.44 -17.25
N LYS A 173 -6.39 -4.53 -18.26
CA LYS A 173 -7.84 -4.57 -18.07
C LYS A 173 -8.28 -5.78 -17.23
N ASP A 174 -7.67 -6.94 -17.46
CA ASP A 174 -7.99 -8.15 -16.70
C ASP A 174 -7.47 -8.06 -15.26
N VAL A 175 -6.29 -7.46 -15.05
CA VAL A 175 -5.75 -7.19 -13.71
C VAL A 175 -6.64 -6.23 -12.94
N GLN A 176 -7.04 -5.11 -13.56
CA GLN A 176 -7.92 -4.11 -12.95
C GLN A 176 -9.28 -4.69 -12.60
N ARG A 177 -9.87 -5.48 -13.51
CA ARG A 177 -11.14 -6.17 -13.26
C ARG A 177 -11.00 -7.15 -12.07
N ALA A 178 -9.94 -7.95 -12.04
CA ALA A 178 -9.73 -8.88 -10.95
C ALA A 178 -9.49 -8.15 -9.62
N ASN A 179 -8.68 -7.09 -9.60
CA ASN A 179 -8.41 -6.30 -8.40
C ASN A 179 -9.67 -5.64 -7.86
N MET A 180 -10.49 -5.07 -8.75
CA MET A 180 -11.79 -4.51 -8.40
C MET A 180 -12.70 -5.55 -7.74
N LEU A 181 -12.77 -6.77 -8.29
CA LEU A 181 -13.66 -7.82 -7.79
C LEU A 181 -13.16 -8.47 -6.49
N LEU A 182 -11.85 -8.60 -6.34
CA LEU A 182 -11.21 -9.24 -5.20
C LEU A 182 -10.96 -8.28 -4.04
N GLY A 183 -10.81 -6.97 -4.30
CA GLY A 183 -10.38 -5.99 -3.29
C GLY A 183 -9.00 -6.31 -2.69
N ASP A 184 -8.17 -7.07 -3.41
CA ASP A 184 -6.89 -7.58 -2.94
C ASP A 184 -5.88 -7.66 -4.09
N ILE A 185 -4.95 -6.71 -4.12
CA ILE A 185 -3.91 -6.68 -5.17
C ILE A 185 -2.90 -7.82 -5.03
N GLY A 186 -2.71 -8.35 -3.82
CA GLY A 186 -1.86 -9.50 -3.57
C GLY A 186 -2.50 -10.79 -4.10
N GLU A 187 -3.80 -10.97 -3.88
CA GLU A 187 -4.54 -12.10 -4.47
C GLU A 187 -4.68 -11.96 -5.99
N THR A 188 -4.89 -10.73 -6.48
CA THR A 188 -4.89 -10.43 -7.91
C THR A 188 -3.58 -10.82 -8.57
N LEU A 189 -2.44 -10.57 -7.91
CA LEU A 189 -1.13 -11.02 -8.38
C LEU A 189 -1.07 -12.55 -8.50
N LYS A 190 -1.58 -13.29 -7.51
CA LYS A 190 -1.61 -14.76 -7.58
C LYS A 190 -2.50 -15.25 -8.73
N PHE A 191 -3.64 -14.59 -8.95
CA PHE A 191 -4.52 -14.90 -10.09
C PHE A 191 -3.82 -14.61 -11.42
N ALA A 192 -3.06 -13.52 -11.54
CA ALA A 192 -2.26 -13.22 -12.73
C ALA A 192 -1.19 -14.28 -12.97
N LEU A 193 -0.44 -14.66 -11.93
CA LEU A 193 0.60 -15.69 -12.01
C LEU A 193 0.03 -17.06 -12.43
N ALA A 194 -1.16 -17.42 -11.92
CA ALA A 194 -1.81 -18.69 -12.22
C ALA A 194 -2.58 -18.70 -13.55
N GLY A 195 -2.68 -17.58 -14.26
CA GLY A 195 -3.51 -17.46 -15.47
C GLY A 195 -5.02 -17.47 -15.19
N LYS A 196 -5.44 -17.08 -13.99
CA LYS A 196 -6.83 -17.24 -13.48
C LYS A 196 -7.60 -15.93 -13.32
N LEU A 197 -7.12 -14.81 -13.85
CA LEU A 197 -7.77 -13.49 -13.67
C LEU A 197 -9.26 -13.47 -14.03
N ILE A 198 -9.67 -14.25 -15.04
CA ILE A 198 -11.07 -14.37 -15.48
C ILE A 198 -11.94 -15.03 -14.39
N GLU A 199 -11.36 -15.92 -13.58
CA GLU A 199 -12.04 -16.60 -12.48
C GLU A 199 -12.29 -15.69 -11.28
N ALA A 200 -11.74 -14.47 -11.26
CA ALA A 200 -12.02 -13.49 -10.21
C ALA A 200 -13.52 -13.17 -10.17
N LYS A 201 -14.09 -13.27 -8.98
CA LYS A 201 -15.51 -13.06 -8.69
C LYS A 201 -15.67 -12.11 -7.52
N MET A 202 -16.75 -11.35 -7.56
CA MET A 202 -17.20 -10.55 -6.43
C MET A 202 -17.41 -11.45 -5.21
N ARG A 203 -17.04 -10.93 -4.04
CA ARG A 203 -17.29 -11.57 -2.74
C ARG A 203 -18.11 -10.63 -1.88
N LEU A 204 -19.03 -11.18 -1.11
CA LEU A 204 -19.77 -10.40 -0.12
C LEU A 204 -18.79 -9.79 0.89
N PHE A 205 -19.11 -8.58 1.37
CA PHE A 205 -18.27 -7.80 2.30
C PHE A 205 -16.89 -7.43 1.74
N HIS A 206 -16.71 -7.43 0.42
CA HIS A 206 -15.52 -6.88 -0.24
C HIS A 206 -15.97 -5.65 -1.04
N PRO A 207 -15.39 -4.47 -0.80
CA PRO A 207 -15.80 -3.25 -1.47
C PRO A 207 -15.46 -3.34 -2.95
N LEU A 208 -16.42 -2.95 -3.79
CA LEU A 208 -16.20 -2.75 -5.22
C LEU A 208 -16.00 -1.26 -5.50
N GLY A 209 -15.13 -0.95 -6.46
CA GLY A 209 -15.06 0.40 -7.01
C GLY A 209 -16.43 0.80 -7.58
N PHE A 210 -16.88 2.01 -7.25
CA PHE A 210 -18.12 2.54 -7.82
C PHE A 210 -18.01 2.67 -9.34
N MET A 211 -19.04 2.23 -10.05
CA MET A 211 -19.23 2.66 -11.44
C MET A 211 -19.46 4.18 -11.45
N LEU A 212 -18.58 4.91 -12.13
CA LEU A 212 -18.65 6.36 -12.26
C LEU A 212 -19.45 6.73 -13.52
N ALA A 213 -20.09 7.90 -13.47
CA ALA A 213 -20.79 8.48 -14.62
C ALA A 213 -19.90 9.51 -15.33
N SER A 214 -20.01 9.58 -16.65
CA SER A 214 -19.45 10.69 -17.43
C SER A 214 -20.39 11.88 -17.35
N PRO A 215 -19.90 13.11 -17.17
CA PRO A 215 -20.73 14.30 -17.29
C PRO A 215 -21.23 14.45 -18.74
N ALA A 216 -22.43 15.01 -18.90
CA ALA A 216 -22.99 15.42 -20.18
C ALA A 216 -23.39 16.90 -20.06
N GLU A 217 -23.32 17.64 -21.16
CA GLU A 217 -23.62 19.07 -21.19
C GLU A 217 -25.13 19.35 -21.27
N SER A 218 -25.92 18.39 -21.79
CA SER A 218 -27.38 18.47 -21.82
C SER A 218 -28.06 17.11 -21.72
N ALA A 219 -29.37 17.12 -21.47
CA ALA A 219 -30.18 15.90 -21.43
C ALA A 219 -30.28 15.23 -22.81
N GLU A 220 -30.38 16.03 -23.88
CA GLU A 220 -30.43 15.54 -25.26
C GLU A 220 -29.12 14.83 -25.64
N GLU A 221 -27.98 15.41 -25.28
CA GLU A 221 -26.67 14.77 -25.48
C GLU A 221 -26.60 13.44 -24.71
N ALA A 222 -26.94 13.45 -23.41
CA ALA A 222 -26.89 12.26 -22.57
C ALA A 222 -27.77 11.12 -23.11
N LEU A 223 -28.99 11.45 -23.57
CA LEU A 223 -29.94 10.46 -24.09
C LEU A 223 -29.56 9.99 -25.50
N SER A 224 -28.82 10.78 -26.28
CA SER A 224 -28.38 10.36 -27.62
C SER A 224 -27.43 9.14 -27.60
N TYR A 225 -26.75 8.91 -26.48
CA TYR A 225 -25.85 7.76 -26.30
C TYR A 225 -26.59 6.41 -26.13
N PHE A 226 -27.90 6.43 -25.85
CA PHE A 226 -28.66 5.24 -25.49
C PHE A 226 -29.96 5.13 -26.28
N GLU A 227 -30.21 3.97 -26.90
CA GLU A 227 -31.50 3.70 -27.55
C GLU A 227 -32.67 3.69 -26.54
N LYS A 228 -32.40 3.20 -25.32
CA LYS A 228 -33.33 3.20 -24.19
C LYS A 228 -32.54 3.50 -22.92
N ALA A 229 -32.99 4.49 -22.16
CA ALA A 229 -32.35 4.93 -20.92
C ALA A 229 -33.26 4.73 -19.70
N ALA A 230 -32.67 4.37 -18.57
CA ALA A 230 -33.27 4.57 -17.25
C ALA A 230 -32.76 5.91 -16.70
N VAL A 231 -33.67 6.70 -16.13
CA VAL A 231 -33.35 8.02 -15.57
C VAL A 231 -33.73 8.02 -14.10
N GLU A 232 -32.79 8.42 -13.25
CA GLU A 232 -32.93 8.48 -11.81
C GLU A 232 -32.50 9.87 -11.32
N ASP A 233 -33.04 10.31 -10.18
CA ASP A 233 -32.61 11.54 -9.53
C ASP A 233 -31.15 11.43 -9.06
N LYS A 234 -30.33 12.43 -9.41
CA LYS A 234 -28.98 12.54 -8.86
C LYS A 234 -29.03 13.20 -7.48
N TYR A 235 -29.10 12.38 -6.45
CA TYR A 235 -29.06 12.86 -5.06
C TYR A 235 -27.78 13.64 -4.73
N ASP A 236 -27.93 14.71 -3.95
CA ASP A 236 -26.82 15.47 -3.38
C ASP A 236 -26.49 14.92 -1.98
N GLY A 237 -25.56 13.96 -1.93
CA GLY A 237 -25.22 13.25 -0.70
C GLY A 237 -24.03 12.31 -0.86
N ILE A 238 -23.85 11.43 0.13
CA ILE A 238 -22.78 10.42 0.14
C ILE A 238 -23.29 9.14 -0.51
N ARG A 239 -22.58 8.66 -1.53
CA ARG A 239 -22.81 7.32 -2.10
C ARG A 239 -22.25 6.28 -1.13
N ALA A 240 -23.13 5.44 -0.60
CA ALA A 240 -22.82 4.39 0.37
C ALA A 240 -23.24 3.02 -0.19
#